data_AF-X0SR85-F1
#
_entry.id   AF-X0SR85-F1
#
_cell.length_a   1.000
_cell.length_b   1.000
_cell.length_c   1.000
_cell.angle_alpha   90.00
_cell.angle_beta   90.00
_cell.angle_gamma   90.00
#
_symmetry.space_group_name_H-M   'P 1'
#
loop_
_entity.id
_entity.type
_entity.pdbx_description
1 polymer ?
#
loop_
_entity_poly.entity_id
_entity_poly.type
_entity_poly.pdbx_seq_one_letter_code
_entity_poly.pdbx_strand_id
1 'polypeptide(L)'
;MPRINAAADAAGRPKPRVCVSLPVAVTDDVTEARQRAARAFQIYGHLPNYRRMLDREGATGPEDVAIVGDEAEVERQLRALAGTGCTDLIASVFSAQEDAAASVARTWGLLKGLVGKV
;
A
#
# COMPACT_ATOMS: atom_id res chain seq x y z
N MET A 1 15.31 5.65 4.69
CA MET A 1 15.79 4.26 4.49
C MET A 1 17.28 4.08 4.82
N PRO A 2 17.67 3.82 6.08
CA PRO A 2 19.06 3.94 6.53
C PRO A 2 20.07 2.95 5.89
N ARG A 3 19.74 1.66 5.83
CA ARG A 3 20.70 0.63 5.39
C ARG A 3 21.08 0.76 3.91
N ILE A 4 20.09 0.93 3.04
CA ILE A 4 20.32 1.05 1.61
C ILE A 4 21.02 2.38 1.25
N ASN A 5 20.71 3.45 1.98
CA ASN A 5 21.40 4.74 1.82
C ASN A 5 22.88 4.63 2.20
N ALA A 6 23.20 4.04 3.35
CA ALA A 6 24.58 3.84 3.77
C ALA A 6 25.38 2.97 2.78
N ALA A 7 24.76 1.94 2.21
CA ALA A 7 25.38 1.12 1.17
C ALA A 7 25.64 1.91 -0.14
N ALA A 8 24.71 2.78 -0.54
CA ALA A 8 24.90 3.65 -1.70
C ALA A 8 26.03 4.66 -1.47
N ASP A 9 26.08 5.28 -0.28
CA ASP A 9 27.13 6.22 0.09
C ASP A 9 28.51 5.54 0.10
N ALA A 10 28.62 4.34 0.69
CA ALA A 10 29.86 3.56 0.69
C ALA A 10 30.33 3.15 -0.72
N ALA A 11 29.40 3.02 -1.66
CA ALA A 11 29.69 2.70 -3.06
C ALA A 11 29.89 3.96 -3.94
N GLY A 12 29.83 5.18 -3.39
CA GLY A 12 29.92 6.42 -4.15
C GLY A 12 28.75 6.63 -5.13
N ARG A 13 27.58 6.06 -4.85
CA ARG A 13 26.39 6.12 -5.69
C ARG A 13 25.36 7.11 -5.12
N PRO A 14 24.53 7.75 -5.97
CA PRO A 14 23.42 8.55 -5.47
C PRO A 14 22.43 7.69 -4.67
N LYS A 15 21.70 8.33 -3.76
CA LYS A 15 20.66 7.67 -2.95
C LYS A 15 19.64 6.98 -3.88
N PRO A 16 19.33 5.70 -3.66
CA PRO A 16 18.44 4.96 -4.53
C PRO A 16 16.99 5.40 -4.34
N ARG A 17 16.20 5.24 -5.41
CA ARG A 17 14.74 5.32 -5.33
C ARG A 17 14.18 4.08 -4.63
N VAL A 18 13.20 4.29 -3.78
CA VAL A 18 12.51 3.28 -2.98
C VAL A 18 11.06 3.22 -3.43
N CYS A 19 10.74 2.17 -4.18
CA CYS A 19 9.38 1.89 -4.61
C CYS A 19 8.65 1.03 -3.58
N VAL A 20 7.46 1.45 -3.18
CA VAL A 20 6.54 0.68 -2.34
C VAL A 20 5.28 0.39 -3.16
N SER A 21 4.85 -0.87 -3.19
CA SER A 21 3.60 -1.28 -3.82
C SER A 21 2.68 -1.89 -2.77
N LEU A 22 1.50 -1.32 -2.57
CA LEU A 22 0.52 -1.80 -1.60
C LEU A 22 -0.90 -1.79 -2.21
N PRO A 23 -1.78 -2.70 -1.78
CA PRO A 23 -3.20 -2.64 -2.11
C PRO A 23 -3.83 -1.35 -1.56
N VAL A 24 -4.65 -0.68 -2.38
CA VAL A 24 -5.36 0.55 -1.98
C VAL A 24 -6.82 0.48 -2.40
N ALA A 25 -7.74 0.80 -1.50
CA ALA A 25 -9.14 1.01 -1.84
C ALA A 25 -9.80 2.05 -0.91
N VAL A 26 -10.62 2.93 -1.49
CA VAL A 26 -11.48 3.85 -0.76
C VAL A 26 -12.86 3.22 -0.55
N THR A 27 -13.34 3.21 0.69
CA THR A 27 -14.60 2.60 1.11
C THR A 27 -15.07 3.18 2.45
N ASP A 28 -16.38 3.17 2.68
CA ASP A 28 -16.94 3.44 4.02
C ASP A 28 -17.09 2.15 4.85
N ASP A 29 -17.04 0.98 4.20
CA ASP A 29 -16.99 -0.34 4.86
C ASP A 29 -15.59 -0.94 4.80
N VAL A 30 -14.77 -0.60 5.80
CA VAL A 30 -13.40 -1.12 5.95
C VAL A 30 -13.40 -2.63 6.21
N THR A 31 -14.42 -3.16 6.87
CA THR A 31 -14.48 -4.58 7.24
C THR A 31 -14.67 -5.44 5.99
N GLU A 32 -15.63 -5.09 5.13
CA GLU A 32 -15.86 -5.79 3.87
C GLU A 32 -14.62 -5.72 2.97
N ALA A 33 -14.01 -4.53 2.88
CA ALA A 33 -12.83 -4.32 2.06
C ALA A 33 -11.61 -5.14 2.53
N ARG A 34 -11.39 -5.26 3.85
CA ARG A 34 -10.34 -6.14 4.40
C ARG A 34 -10.61 -7.61 4.07
N GLN A 35 -11.86 -8.07 4.18
CA GLN A 35 -12.21 -9.44 3.79
C GLN A 35 -11.99 -9.69 2.29
N ARG A 36 -12.28 -8.69 1.44
CA ARG A 36 -12.00 -8.76 0.00
C ARG A 36 -10.51 -8.78 -0.28
N ALA A 37 -9.72 -7.96 0.41
CA ALA A 37 -8.26 -7.97 0.32
C ALA A 37 -7.68 -9.34 0.72
N ALA A 38 -8.16 -9.92 1.82
CA ALA A 38 -7.75 -11.26 2.26
C ALA A 38 -7.96 -12.32 1.16
N ARG A 39 -9.10 -12.26 0.46
CA ARG A 39 -9.40 -13.19 -0.66
C ARG A 39 -8.58 -12.88 -1.92
N ALA A 40 -8.48 -11.61 -2.31
CA ALA A 40 -7.79 -11.20 -3.53
C ALA A 40 -6.28 -11.42 -3.46
N PHE A 41 -5.70 -11.25 -2.28
CA PHE A 41 -4.25 -11.33 -2.04
C PHE A 41 -3.84 -12.56 -1.21
N GLN A 42 -4.74 -13.55 -1.06
CA GLN A 42 -4.51 -14.78 -0.28
C GLN A 42 -3.20 -15.48 -0.63
N ILE A 43 -2.74 -15.38 -1.89
CA ILE A 43 -1.49 -15.97 -2.36
C ILE A 43 -0.26 -15.47 -1.58
N TYR A 44 -0.29 -14.27 -1.01
CA TYR A 44 0.79 -13.75 -0.17
C TYR A 44 1.00 -14.59 1.10
N GLY A 45 -0.05 -15.20 1.65
CA GLY A 45 0.05 -16.11 2.79
C GLY A 45 0.70 -17.45 2.44
N HIS A 46 0.65 -17.87 1.17
CA HIS A 46 1.16 -19.17 0.71
C HIS A 46 2.59 -19.09 0.14
N LEU A 47 3.06 -17.91 -0.24
CA LEU A 47 4.41 -17.72 -0.75
C LEU A 47 5.40 -17.52 0.42
N PRO A 48 6.42 -18.38 0.58
CA PRO A 48 7.32 -18.33 1.75
C PRO A 48 7.98 -16.97 1.98
N ASN A 49 8.30 -16.24 0.91
CA ASN A 49 8.93 -14.93 1.00
C ASN A 49 7.94 -13.84 1.48
N TYR A 50 6.68 -13.89 1.04
CA TYR A 50 5.65 -12.94 1.47
C TYR A 50 5.21 -13.21 2.90
N ARG A 51 5.04 -14.49 3.29
CA ARG A 51 4.73 -14.84 4.69
C ARG A 51 5.78 -14.30 5.65
N ARG A 52 7.07 -14.49 5.34
CA ARG A 52 8.18 -13.94 6.15
C ARG A 52 8.15 -12.42 6.26
N MET A 53 7.75 -11.73 5.19
CA MET A 53 7.59 -10.28 5.23
C MET A 53 6.41 -9.88 6.12
N LEU A 54 5.26 -10.55 6.01
CA LEU A 54 4.09 -10.30 6.85
C LEU A 54 4.39 -10.56 8.34
N ASP A 55 5.06 -11.68 8.65
CA ASP A 55 5.48 -12.02 10.02
C ASP A 55 6.34 -10.92 10.64
N ARG A 56 7.25 -10.33 9.86
CA ARG A 56 8.14 -9.28 10.31
C ARG A 56 7.41 -7.97 10.63
N GLU A 57 6.34 -7.68 9.91
CA GLU A 57 5.50 -6.50 10.11
C GLU A 57 4.38 -6.73 11.14
N GLY A 58 4.31 -7.93 11.75
CA GLY A 58 3.25 -8.30 12.69
C GLY A 58 1.88 -8.51 12.03
N ALA A 59 1.83 -8.62 10.70
CA ALA A 59 0.62 -8.82 9.93
C ALA A 59 0.17 -10.28 9.99
N THR A 60 -1.09 -10.49 10.34
CA THR A 60 -1.72 -11.81 10.34
C THR A 60 -2.03 -12.28 8.92
N GLY A 61 -2.38 -11.35 8.03
CA GLY A 61 -2.64 -11.61 6.63
C GLY A 61 -2.43 -10.40 5.71
N PRO A 62 -2.59 -10.58 4.40
CA PRO A 62 -2.45 -9.49 3.43
C PRO A 62 -3.47 -8.36 3.62
N GLU A 63 -4.59 -8.61 4.30
CA GLU A 63 -5.57 -7.61 4.70
C GLU A 63 -4.99 -6.56 5.67
N ASP A 64 -3.97 -6.91 6.45
CA ASP A 64 -3.36 -6.00 7.43
C ASP A 64 -2.41 -4.99 6.80
N VAL A 65 -1.91 -5.28 5.59
CA VAL A 65 -1.03 -4.39 4.84
C VAL A 65 -1.76 -3.59 3.76
N ALA A 66 -3.06 -3.82 3.56
CA ALA A 66 -3.87 -3.04 2.63
C ALA A 66 -4.20 -1.66 3.20
N ILE A 67 -4.05 -0.62 2.38
CA ILE A 67 -4.46 0.75 2.70
C ILE A 67 -5.95 0.87 2.36
N VAL A 68 -6.78 0.93 3.40
CA VAL A 68 -8.24 0.92 3.29
C VAL A 68 -8.85 1.91 4.26
N GLY A 69 -9.85 2.65 3.80
CA GLY A 69 -10.58 3.66 4.58
C GLY A 69 -11.40 4.58 3.68
N ASP A 70 -12.02 5.59 4.27
CA ASP A 70 -12.55 6.72 3.51
C ASP A 70 -11.41 7.54 2.86
N GLU A 71 -11.76 8.58 2.11
CA GLU A 71 -10.80 9.41 1.40
C GLU A 71 -9.74 10.02 2.33
N ALA A 72 -10.15 10.53 3.49
CA ALA A 72 -9.27 11.23 4.43
C ALA A 72 -8.34 10.24 5.14
N GLU A 73 -8.87 9.08 5.50
CA GLU A 73 -8.15 7.97 6.10
C GLU A 73 -7.08 7.42 5.15
N VAL A 74 -7.46 7.14 3.90
CA VAL A 74 -6.54 6.67 2.87
C VAL A 74 -5.46 7.72 2.59
N GLU A 75 -5.82 9.00 2.42
CA GLU A 75 -4.84 10.07 2.23
C GLU A 75 -3.84 10.14 3.40
N ARG A 76 -4.33 10.05 4.64
CA ARG A 76 -3.47 10.08 5.83
C ARG A 76 -2.47 8.92 5.84
N GLN A 77 -2.92 7.70 5.52
CA GLN A 77 -2.05 6.53 5.42
C GLN A 77 -1.01 6.67 4.31
N LEU A 78 -1.40 7.20 3.14
CA LEU A 78 -0.49 7.46 2.02
C LEU A 78 0.59 8.49 2.39
N ARG A 79 0.22 9.58 3.09
CA ARG A 79 1.17 10.58 3.60
C ARG A 79 2.12 10.01 4.64
N ALA A 80 1.62 9.18 5.56
CA ALA A 80 2.46 8.50 6.53
C ALA A 80 3.50 7.61 5.83
N LEU A 81 3.09 6.89 4.79
CA LEU A 81 3.98 6.05 3.98
C LEU A 81 5.04 6.87 3.26
N ALA A 82 4.67 8.00 2.64
CA ALA A 82 5.63 8.92 2.00
C ALA A 82 6.68 9.43 3.01
N GLY A 83 6.28 9.68 4.26
CA GLY A 83 7.17 10.10 5.35
C GLY A 83 8.25 9.08 5.75
N THR A 84 8.13 7.80 5.35
CA THR A 84 9.12 6.75 5.69
C THR A 84 10.41 6.82 4.85
N GLY A 85 10.45 7.69 3.83
CA GLY A 85 11.50 7.73 2.81
C GLY A 85 11.22 6.83 1.60
N CYS A 86 9.96 6.44 1.41
CA CYS A 86 9.43 6.00 0.13
C CYS A 86 9.57 7.13 -0.89
N THR A 87 10.10 6.85 -2.09
CA THR A 87 10.18 7.84 -3.17
C THR A 87 9.09 7.64 -4.20
N ASP A 88 8.56 6.42 -4.30
CA ASP A 88 7.58 6.06 -5.32
C ASP A 88 6.55 5.11 -4.74
N LEU A 89 5.29 5.50 -4.81
CA LEU A 89 4.18 4.65 -4.45
C LEU A 89 3.52 4.07 -5.71
N ILE A 90 3.35 2.76 -5.71
CA ILE A 90 2.54 2.03 -6.69
C ILE A 90 1.26 1.60 -5.99
N ALA A 91 0.19 2.37 -6.18
CA ALA A 91 -1.13 2.02 -5.64
C ALA A 91 -1.72 0.85 -6.45
N SER A 92 -1.78 -0.33 -5.85
CA SER A 92 -2.43 -1.51 -6.42
C SER A 92 -3.93 -1.43 -6.15
N VAL A 93 -4.64 -0.64 -6.96
CA VAL A 93 -6.08 -0.38 -6.78
C VAL A 93 -6.88 -1.67 -6.92
N PHE A 94 -7.74 -1.96 -5.94
CA PHE A 94 -8.66 -3.09 -5.97
C PHE A 94 -10.09 -2.65 -5.66
N SER A 95 -11.07 -3.52 -5.95
CA SER A 95 -12.46 -3.26 -5.58
C SER A 95 -12.74 -3.67 -4.13
N ALA A 96 -13.22 -2.71 -3.35
CA ALA A 96 -13.64 -2.88 -1.97
C ALA A 96 -15.13 -3.25 -1.79
N GLN A 97 -15.93 -3.24 -2.86
CA GLN A 97 -17.39 -3.46 -2.80
C GLN A 97 -17.92 -4.13 -4.08
N GLU A 98 -19.20 -4.51 -4.09
CA GLU A 98 -19.80 -5.30 -5.19
C GLU A 98 -19.78 -4.56 -6.52
N ASP A 99 -20.12 -3.26 -6.51
CA ASP A 99 -19.92 -2.40 -7.67
C ASP A 99 -18.43 -2.08 -7.83
N ALA A 100 -17.74 -2.97 -8.56
CA ALA A 100 -16.32 -2.86 -8.80
C ALA A 100 -15.93 -1.60 -9.58
N ALA A 101 -16.77 -1.17 -10.52
CA ALA A 101 -16.49 0.01 -11.32
C ALA A 101 -16.56 1.28 -10.45
N ALA A 102 -17.61 1.42 -9.64
CA ALA A 102 -17.74 2.54 -8.71
C ALA A 102 -16.63 2.56 -7.66
N SER A 103 -16.30 1.39 -7.09
CA SER A 103 -15.22 1.27 -6.08
C SER A 103 -13.87 1.72 -6.62
N VAL A 104 -13.51 1.24 -7.81
CA VAL A 104 -12.24 1.57 -8.46
C VAL A 104 -12.24 3.04 -8.88
N ALA A 105 -13.34 3.55 -9.41
CA ALA A 105 -13.47 4.96 -9.78
C ALA A 105 -13.31 5.91 -8.58
N ARG A 106 -13.90 5.58 -7.41
CA ARG A 106 -13.74 6.36 -6.17
C ARG A 106 -12.28 6.43 -5.73
N THR A 107 -11.60 5.29 -5.72
CA THR A 107 -10.17 5.21 -5.37
C THR A 107 -9.30 6.02 -6.33
N TRP A 108 -9.54 5.89 -7.65
CA TRP A 108 -8.85 6.71 -8.64
C TRP A 108 -9.15 8.20 -8.52
N GLY A 109 -10.37 8.57 -8.12
CA GLY A 109 -10.77 9.95 -7.85
C GLY A 109 -9.87 10.59 -6.80
N LEU A 110 -9.69 9.90 -5.66
CA LEU A 110 -8.74 10.33 -4.62
C LEU A 110 -7.31 10.42 -5.16
N LEU A 111 -6.80 9.33 -5.76
CA LEU A 111 -5.40 9.26 -6.19
C LEU A 111 -5.03 10.35 -7.22
N LYS A 112 -5.92 10.66 -8.16
CA LYS A 112 -5.75 11.79 -9.10
C LYS A 112 -5.61 13.12 -8.37
N GLY A 113 -6.39 13.33 -7.31
CA GLY A 113 -6.33 14.53 -6.48
C GLY A 113 -5.02 14.71 -5.70
N LEU A 114 -4.27 13.62 -5.48
CA LEU A 114 -3.04 13.58 -4.70
C LEU A 114 -1.76 13.67 -5.54
N VAL A 115 -1.83 13.59 -6.87
CA VAL A 115 -0.64 13.67 -7.74
C VAL A 115 0.16 14.95 -7.45
N GLY A 116 1.43 14.79 -7.06
CA GLY A 116 2.33 15.89 -6.71
C GLY A 116 2.07 16.55 -5.35
N LYS A 117 1.17 16.00 -4.52
CA LYS A 117 0.81 16.53 -3.19
C LYS A 117 1.16 15.61 -2.03
N VAL A 118 1.47 14.35 -2.32
CA VAL A 118 1.90 13.31 -1.37
C VAL A 118 3.25 12.76 -1.78
#